data_AF-A0A519UHW0-F1
#
_entry.id   AF-A0A519UHW0-F1
#
_cell.length_a   1.000
_cell.length_b   1.000
_cell.length_c   1.000
_cell.angle_alpha   90.00
_cell.angle_beta   90.00
_cell.angle_gamma   90.00
#
_symmetry.space_group_name_H-M   'P 1'
#
loop_
_entity.id
_entity.type
_entity.pdbx_description
1 polymer ?
#
loop_
_entity_poly.entity_id
_entity_poly.type
_entity_poly.pdbx_seq_one_letter_code
_entity_poly.pdbx_strand_id
1 'polypeptide(L)'
;MKKFLLWVGLLSAAINLSAQSKAGDYRPRANGNWNDPVIWQRHDGVSWQPATTYPRASDNIITITRHIVTYNITDAVDELVVAADG
;
A
#
# COMPACT_ATOMS: atom_id res chain seq x y z
N MET A 1 30.02 -12.28 28.12
CA MET A 1 29.94 -11.31 26.99
C MET A 1 29.62 -11.98 25.65
N LYS A 2 30.36 -13.02 25.21
CA LYS A 2 30.08 -13.75 23.94
C LYS A 2 28.67 -14.33 23.81
N LYS A 3 28.12 -14.90 24.91
CA LYS A 3 26.76 -15.43 24.94
C LYS A 3 25.70 -14.32 24.84
N PHE A 4 25.93 -13.16 25.45
CA PHE A 4 25.00 -12.03 25.38
C PHE A 4 24.92 -11.45 23.96
N LEU A 5 26.05 -11.36 23.24
CA LEU A 5 26.08 -10.98 21.82
C LEU A 5 25.36 -11.99 20.90
N LEU A 6 25.44 -13.29 21.18
CA LEU A 6 24.72 -14.31 20.41
C LEU A 6 23.20 -14.21 20.58
N TRP A 7 22.71 -13.81 21.76
CA TRP A 7 21.28 -13.64 22.01
C TRP A 7 20.72 -12.35 21.40
N VAL A 8 21.49 -11.26 21.41
CA VAL A 8 21.12 -10.00 20.70
C VAL A 8 21.12 -10.22 19.18
N GLY A 9 22.09 -10.96 18.65
CA GLY A 9 22.17 -11.30 17.22
C GLY A 9 21.03 -12.20 16.73
N LEU A 10 20.57 -13.15 17.55
CA LEU A 10 19.42 -14.00 17.21
C LEU A 10 18.09 -13.22 17.19
N LEU A 11 17.96 -12.19 18.03
CA LEU A 11 16.76 -11.35 18.10
C LEU A 11 16.64 -10.39 16.90
N SER A 12 17.77 -9.94 16.36
CA SER A 12 17.83 -9.03 15.20
C SER A 12 17.61 -9.69 13.84
N ALA A 13 17.67 -11.03 13.74
CA ALA A 13 17.56 -11.76 12.47
C ALA A 13 16.11 -11.98 11.98
N ALA A 14 15.10 -11.50 12.73
CA ALA A 14 13.68 -11.73 12.43
C ALA A 14 12.89 -10.46 12.05
N ILE A 15 13.54 -9.30 11.91
CA ILE A 15 12.85 -8.09 11.43
C ILE A 15 12.91 -8.04 9.91
N ASN A 16 11.88 -8.59 9.26
CA ASN A 16 11.59 -8.24 7.88
C ASN A 16 11.15 -6.76 7.88
N LEU A 17 12.04 -5.83 7.52
CA LEU A 17 11.64 -4.48 7.11
C LEU A 17 10.99 -4.59 5.72
N SER A 18 9.76 -5.08 5.67
CA SER A 18 8.88 -4.76 4.56
C SER A 18 8.26 -3.38 4.85
N ALA A 19 8.11 -2.56 3.82
CA ALA A 19 7.14 -1.47 3.88
C ALA A 19 5.76 -2.12 4.08
N GLN A 20 5.31 -2.26 5.32
CA GLN A 20 4.03 -2.90 5.61
C GLN A 20 2.91 -1.98 5.19
N SER A 21 2.03 -2.49 4.32
CA SER A 21 0.78 -1.83 4.01
C SER A 21 -0.03 -1.70 5.30
N LYS A 22 -0.51 -0.50 5.60
CA LYS A 22 -1.37 -0.21 6.76
C LYS A 22 -2.83 -0.46 6.39
N ALA A 23 -3.66 -0.78 7.39
CA ALA A 23 -5.10 -0.86 7.17
C ALA A 23 -5.61 0.47 6.60
N GLY A 24 -6.30 0.39 5.47
CA GLY A 24 -6.79 1.56 4.73
C GLY A 24 -5.92 2.04 3.58
N ASP A 25 -4.74 1.44 3.36
CA ASP A 25 -3.96 1.71 2.16
C ASP A 25 -4.73 1.27 0.91
N TYR A 26 -4.49 1.99 -0.19
CA TYR A 26 -5.06 1.69 -1.49
C TYR A 26 -3.99 1.37 -2.53
N ARG A 27 -4.30 0.42 -3.42
CA ARG A 27 -3.50 0.15 -4.62
C ARG A 27 -4.38 -0.29 -5.78
N PRO A 28 -3.96 -0.07 -7.04
CA PRO A 28 -4.68 -0.58 -8.20
C PRO A 28 -4.44 -2.09 -8.35
N ARG A 29 -5.44 -2.79 -8.90
CA ARG A 29 -5.37 -4.19 -9.36
C ARG A 29 -5.60 -4.36 -10.86
N ALA A 30 -5.98 -3.28 -11.54
CA ALA A 30 -6.23 -3.23 -12.98
C ALA A 30 -6.01 -1.79 -13.48
N ASN A 31 -5.89 -1.64 -14.81
CA ASN A 31 -5.89 -0.32 -15.43
C ASN A 31 -7.32 0.23 -15.47
N GLY A 32 -7.49 1.55 -15.42
CA GLY A 32 -8.78 2.18 -15.61
C GLY A 32 -8.90 3.57 -14.98
N ASN A 33 -10.14 3.96 -14.69
CA ASN A 33 -10.46 5.27 -14.15
C ASN A 33 -10.37 5.30 -12.62
N TRP A 34 -9.84 6.40 -12.05
CA TRP A 34 -9.68 6.56 -10.62
C TRP A 34 -10.98 6.34 -9.85
N ASN A 35 -12.10 6.84 -10.37
CA ASN A 35 -13.39 6.73 -9.70
C ASN A 35 -14.10 5.37 -9.81
N ASP A 36 -13.48 4.37 -10.44
CA ASP A 36 -14.04 3.02 -10.55
C ASP A 36 -13.54 2.13 -9.39
N PRO A 37 -14.38 1.77 -8.41
CA PRO A 37 -13.96 0.90 -7.30
C PRO A 37 -13.42 -0.47 -7.75
N VAL A 38 -13.82 -0.95 -8.94
CA VAL A 38 -13.43 -2.25 -9.48
C VAL A 38 -11.94 -2.30 -9.84
N ILE A 39 -11.26 -1.17 -10.02
CA ILE A 39 -9.81 -1.19 -10.29
C ILE A 39 -8.97 -1.17 -9.01
N TRP A 40 -9.57 -1.06 -7.82
CA TRP A 40 -8.86 -0.87 -6.56
C TRP A 40 -8.88 -2.10 -5.65
N GLN A 41 -7.87 -2.17 -4.78
CA GLN A 41 -7.86 -2.96 -3.56
C GLN A 41 -7.58 -2.04 -2.36
N ARG A 42 -8.17 -2.37 -1.22
CA ARG A 42 -7.93 -1.72 0.07
C ARG A 42 -7.32 -2.74 1.03
N HIS A 43 -6.25 -2.37 1.72
CA HIS A 43 -5.64 -3.23 2.72
C HIS A 43 -6.49 -3.24 3.99
N ASP A 44 -6.86 -4.41 4.50
CA ASP A 44 -7.69 -4.54 5.72
C ASP A 44 -6.83 -4.62 7.01
N GLY A 45 -5.50 -4.52 6.88
CA GLY A 45 -4.53 -4.71 7.96
C GLY A 45 -3.88 -6.08 7.96
N VAL A 46 -4.42 -7.03 7.21
CA VAL A 46 -3.89 -8.40 7.04
C VAL A 46 -3.62 -8.70 5.57
N SER A 47 -4.51 -8.26 4.69
CA SER A 47 -4.53 -8.62 3.28
C SER A 47 -5.17 -7.54 2.41
N TRP A 48 -4.91 -7.61 1.10
CA TRP A 48 -5.51 -6.74 0.11
C TRP A 48 -6.85 -7.29 -0.35
N GLN A 49 -7.93 -6.57 -0.05
CA GLN A 49 -9.30 -6.95 -0.42
C GLN A 49 -9.82 -6.09 -1.58
N PRO A 50 -10.74 -6.60 -2.43
CA PRO A 50 -11.43 -5.77 -3.41
C PRO A 50 -12.09 -4.56 -2.74
N ALA A 51 -11.82 -3.35 -3.22
CA ALA A 51 -12.43 -2.16 -2.66
C ALA A 51 -13.89 -2.02 -3.13
N THR A 52 -14.76 -1.51 -2.25
CA THR A 52 -16.15 -1.15 -2.57
C THR A 52 -16.29 0.33 -2.95
N THR A 53 -15.29 1.14 -2.61
CA THR A 53 -15.19 2.57 -2.97
C THR A 53 -13.81 2.85 -3.58
N TYR A 54 -13.73 3.91 -4.38
CA TYR A 54 -12.44 4.44 -4.84
C TYR A 54 -11.75 5.28 -3.73
N PRO A 55 -10.42 5.49 -3.80
CA PRO A 55 -9.69 6.26 -2.80
C PRO A 55 -10.05 7.75 -2.81
N ARG A 56 -10.14 8.36 -1.63
CA ARG A 56 -10.36 9.79 -1.39
C ARG A 56 -9.19 10.42 -0.64
N ALA A 57 -9.14 11.75 -0.59
CA ALA A 57 -8.13 12.48 0.17
C ALA A 57 -8.09 12.14 1.68
N SER A 58 -9.17 11.59 2.24
CA SER A 58 -9.21 11.14 3.65
C SER A 58 -8.72 9.71 3.87
N ASP A 59 -8.44 8.96 2.80
CA ASP A 59 -7.90 7.62 2.92
C ASP A 59 -6.39 7.66 3.22
N ASN A 60 -5.84 6.51 3.59
CA ASN A 60 -4.40 6.38 3.83
C ASN A 60 -3.65 6.34 2.48
N ILE A 61 -2.34 6.11 2.53
CA ILE A 61 -1.45 6.12 1.36
C ILE A 61 -2.03 5.33 0.16
N ILE A 62 -2.04 5.99 -1.00
CA ILE A 62 -2.43 5.41 -2.27
C ILE A 62 -1.14 5.14 -3.06
N THR A 63 -0.87 3.87 -3.39
CA THR A 63 0.33 3.49 -4.14
C THR A 63 -0.04 2.95 -5.50
N ILE A 64 0.27 3.70 -6.55
CA ILE A 64 0.14 3.29 -7.95
C ILE A 64 1.46 2.69 -8.40
N THR A 65 1.41 1.45 -8.89
CA THR A 65 2.58 0.78 -9.46
C THR A 65 2.34 0.34 -10.91
N ARG A 66 2.20 -0.96 -11.17
CA ARG A 66 2.13 -1.64 -12.48
C ARG A 66 0.93 -1.28 -13.35
N HIS A 67 0.06 -0.39 -12.90
CA HIS A 67 -1.23 -0.09 -13.51
C HIS A 67 -1.34 1.36 -13.91
N ILE A 68 -1.98 1.59 -15.05
CA ILE A 68 -2.32 2.92 -15.54
C ILE A 68 -3.68 3.29 -14.95
N VAL A 69 -3.68 4.30 -14.08
CA VAL A 69 -4.90 4.87 -13.50
C VAL A 69 -5.10 6.28 -14.03
N THR A 70 -6.23 6.50 -14.70
CA THR A 70 -6.62 7.82 -15.21
C THR A 70 -7.36 8.59 -14.12
N TYR A 71 -6.79 9.70 -13.65
CA TYR A 71 -7.48 10.61 -12.73
C TYR A 71 -8.54 11.41 -13.51
N ASN A 72 -9.80 11.00 -13.41
CA ASN A 72 -10.92 11.46 -14.23
C ASN A 72 -12.00 12.21 -13.42
N ILE A 73 -11.64 12.71 -12.25
CA ILE A 73 -12.53 13.46 -11.34
C ILE A 73 -11.91 14.81 -10.98
N THR A 74 -12.73 15.68 -10.40
CA THR A 74 -12.29 16.96 -9.85
C THR A 74 -12.42 16.88 -8.33
N ASP A 75 -11.38 16.35 -7.67
CA ASP A 75 -11.30 16.21 -6.22
C ASP A 75 -9.84 16.45 -5.77
N ALA A 76 -9.58 16.45 -4.47
CA ALA A 76 -8.24 16.52 -3.90
C ALA A 76 -7.60 15.13 -3.79
N VAL A 77 -6.27 15.12 -3.74
CA VAL A 77 -5.44 13.95 -3.40
C VAL A 77 -4.39 14.42 -2.39
N ASP A 78 -4.27 13.74 -1.25
CA ASP A 78 -3.38 14.15 -0.15
C ASP A 78 -2.10 13.30 -0.10
N GLU A 79 -2.21 11.96 -0.22
CA GLU A 79 -1.06 11.05 -0.16
C GLU A 79 -1.04 10.04 -1.32
N LEU A 80 -0.30 10.37 -2.39
CA LEU A 80 -0.13 9.53 -3.59
C LEU A 80 1.33 9.23 -3.88
N VAL A 81 1.64 7.94 -4.00
CA VAL A 81 2.93 7.43 -4.46
C VAL A 81 2.76 6.79 -5.83
N VAL A 82 3.52 7.24 -6.83
CA VAL A 82 3.64 6.57 -8.12
C VAL A 82 5.04 5.99 -8.22
N ALA A 83 5.13 4.66 -8.19
CA ALA A 83 6.41 3.95 -8.19
C ALA A 83 6.50 3.00 -9.39
N ALA A 84 7.69 2.87 -9.96
CA ALA A 84 8.00 1.80 -10.88
C ALA A 84 8.45 0.57 -10.08
N ASP A 85 7.90 -0.59 -10.42
CA ASP A 85 8.50 -1.86 -9.99
C ASP A 85 9.81 -2.00 -10.79
N GLY A 86 10.95 -2.08 -10.10
CA GLY A 86 12.28 -2.21 -10.70
C GLY A 86 12.48 -3.46 -11.54
#